data_AF-A0A1V1SS66-F1
#
_entry.id   AF-A0A1V1SS66-F1
#
_cell.length_a   1.000
_cell.length_b   1.000
_cell.length_c   1.000
_cell.angle_alpha   90.00
_cell.angle_beta   90.00
_cell.angle_gamma   90.00
#
_symmetry.space_group_name_H-M   'P 1'
#
loop_
_entity.id
_entity.type
_entity.pdbx_description
1 polymer ?
#
loop_
_entity_poly.entity_id
_entity_poly.type
_entity_poly.pdbx_seq_one_letter_code
_entity_poly.pdbx_strand_id
1 'polypeptide(L)'
;MNTGLATKAKATYSSRTRTDTTITAPDHLEPIAPVSFAPRLLTQPSEKWDTKAISHFLHNYSLAPTKDGPGYLGFLPGLLANNSSVESAVLAAGFASLANVTSLSYLERTAEKHYGETLRSISIALKDPSEASSDTTLAAIIVLQLYEVCCAYEDSY
;
A
#
# COMPACT_ATOMS: atom_id res chain seq x y z
N MET A 1 -13.59 -22.95 -44.60
CA MET A 1 -14.99 -22.63 -44.94
C MET A 1 -15.66 -22.24 -43.62
N ASN A 2 -16.08 -21.02 -43.27
CA ASN A 2 -16.46 -19.77 -43.94
C ASN A 2 -16.04 -18.62 -42.97
N THR A 3 -15.25 -17.61 -43.33
CA THR A 3 -15.58 -16.32 -44.01
C THR A 3 -16.46 -15.34 -43.21
N GLY A 4 -15.99 -14.08 -43.09
CA GLY A 4 -16.82 -12.87 -42.99
C GLY A 4 -16.45 -11.91 -41.85
N LEU A 5 -15.55 -10.94 -42.06
CA LEU A 5 -15.82 -9.51 -42.32
C LEU A 5 -16.57 -8.79 -41.16
N ALA A 6 -15.90 -7.95 -40.37
CA ALA A 6 -15.69 -6.51 -40.62
C ALA A 6 -16.98 -5.71 -40.90
N THR A 7 -17.29 -4.69 -40.09
CA THR A 7 -17.25 -3.25 -40.52
C THR A 7 -18.01 -2.33 -39.56
N LYS A 8 -17.32 -1.22 -39.27
CA LYS A 8 -17.64 0.03 -38.59
C LYS A 8 -18.74 0.85 -39.28
N ALA A 9 -19.70 1.41 -38.54
CA ALA A 9 -20.56 2.56 -38.93
C ALA A 9 -21.71 2.70 -37.91
N LYS A 10 -22.34 3.83 -37.62
CA LYS A 10 -22.22 5.24 -38.04
C LYS A 10 -23.06 6.05 -37.04
N ALA A 11 -22.68 7.31 -36.85
CA ALA A 11 -23.41 8.31 -36.10
C ALA A 11 -24.85 8.47 -36.63
N THR A 12 -25.82 8.49 -35.71
CA THR A 12 -27.21 8.87 -36.01
C THR A 12 -27.36 10.36 -35.77
N TYR A 13 -27.48 11.08 -36.89
CA TYR A 13 -27.84 12.48 -36.99
C TYR A 13 -29.37 12.59 -36.91
N SER A 14 -29.91 13.33 -35.94
CA SER A 14 -31.31 13.77 -35.99
C SER A 14 -31.36 15.27 -36.22
N SER A 15 -31.99 15.65 -37.33
CA SER A 15 -32.10 17.01 -37.81
C SER A 15 -33.33 17.70 -37.24
N ARG A 16 -33.10 18.91 -36.72
CA ARG A 16 -33.80 20.16 -37.05
C ARG A 16 -35.27 20.32 -36.60
N THR A 17 -35.45 21.30 -35.72
CA THR A 17 -36.51 22.30 -35.91
C THR A 17 -35.90 23.69 -35.78
N ARG A 18 -36.15 24.48 -36.83
CA ARG A 18 -35.72 25.87 -37.04
C ARG A 18 -36.84 26.77 -36.52
N THR A 19 -36.52 27.72 -35.66
CA THR A 19 -37.32 28.93 -35.48
C THR A 19 -36.39 30.12 -35.68
N ASP A 20 -36.65 30.84 -36.77
CA ASP A 20 -36.12 32.17 -37.09
C ASP A 20 -36.49 33.16 -35.98
N THR A 21 -35.51 33.76 -35.32
CA THR A 21 -35.66 35.09 -34.73
C THR A 21 -34.32 35.83 -34.75
N THR A 22 -34.23 36.77 -35.68
CA THR A 22 -33.60 38.10 -35.56
C THR A 22 -32.22 38.19 -34.90
N ILE A 23 -31.21 38.41 -35.76
CA ILE A 23 -29.90 38.94 -35.39
C ILE A 23 -30.10 40.36 -34.86
N THR A 24 -30.02 40.51 -33.54
CA THR A 24 -29.68 41.78 -32.88
C THR A 24 -28.40 41.51 -32.11
N ALA A 25 -27.31 42.14 -32.52
CA ALA A 25 -26.05 42.10 -31.81
C ALA A 25 -26.20 42.72 -30.41
N PRO A 26 -25.71 42.07 -29.35
CA PRO A 26 -25.24 42.75 -28.17
C PRO A 26 -23.71 42.68 -28.14
N ASP A 27 -23.15 43.87 -28.16
CA ASP A 27 -21.80 44.24 -27.86
C ASP A 27 -21.42 43.77 -26.44
N HIS A 28 -20.80 42.59 -26.28
CA HIS A 28 -19.99 42.25 -25.10
C HIS A 28 -19.18 40.95 -25.34
N LEU A 29 -17.88 41.08 -25.61
CA LEU A 29 -16.94 39.96 -25.52
C LEU A 29 -16.61 39.76 -24.03
N GLU A 30 -17.32 38.85 -23.36
CA GLU A 30 -16.89 38.34 -22.05
C GLU A 30 -15.51 37.66 -22.21
N PRO A 31 -14.49 38.05 -21.42
CA PRO A 31 -13.18 37.40 -21.45
C PRO A 31 -13.35 35.93 -21.08
N ILE A 32 -12.90 35.02 -21.94
CA ILE A 32 -12.81 33.59 -21.59
C ILE A 32 -11.81 33.49 -20.44
N ALA A 33 -12.32 33.37 -19.21
CA ALA A 33 -11.49 33.17 -18.04
C ALA A 33 -10.57 31.96 -18.27
N PRO A 34 -9.27 32.06 -17.96
CA PRO A 34 -8.37 30.92 -18.13
C PRO A 34 -8.89 29.78 -17.27
N VAL A 35 -9.10 28.62 -17.90
CA VAL A 35 -9.43 27.39 -17.19
C VAL A 35 -8.24 27.10 -16.28
N SER A 36 -8.35 27.50 -15.02
CA SER A 36 -7.33 27.25 -14.03
C SER A 36 -7.22 25.74 -13.85
N PHE A 37 -6.20 25.15 -14.47
CA PHE A 37 -5.75 23.82 -14.12
C PHE A 37 -5.06 23.94 -12.76
N ALA A 38 -5.86 24.06 -11.71
CA ALA A 38 -5.38 23.82 -10.36
C ALA A 38 -4.74 22.42 -10.38
N PRO A 39 -3.49 22.26 -9.91
CA PRO A 39 -2.90 20.94 -9.81
C PRO A 39 -3.85 20.13 -8.94
N ARG A 40 -4.36 19.03 -9.50
CA ARG A 40 -5.13 18.08 -8.70
C ARG A 40 -4.16 17.55 -7.66
N LEU A 41 -4.20 18.14 -6.47
CA LEU A 41 -3.67 17.52 -5.28
C LEU A 41 -4.46 16.23 -5.17
N LEU A 42 -3.87 15.12 -5.62
CA LEU A 42 -4.28 13.80 -5.18
C LEU A 42 -4.16 13.89 -3.66
N THR A 43 -5.29 14.13 -3.00
CA THR A 43 -5.39 14.03 -1.55
C THR A 43 -4.89 12.63 -1.24
N GLN A 44 -3.65 12.53 -0.78
CA GLN A 44 -3.12 11.27 -0.29
C GLN A 44 -4.15 10.82 0.76
N PRO A 45 -4.75 9.63 0.62
CA PRO A 45 -5.63 9.12 1.66
C PRO A 45 -4.87 9.28 2.98
N SER A 46 -5.53 9.81 4.02
CA SER A 46 -4.96 9.81 5.37
C SER A 46 -4.94 8.37 5.88
N GLU A 47 -4.16 7.54 5.22
CA GLU A 47 -3.97 6.15 5.57
C GLU A 47 -3.19 6.16 6.89
N LYS A 48 -3.74 5.48 7.89
CA LYS A 48 -3.07 5.32 9.17
C LYS A 48 -1.70 4.69 8.91
N TRP A 49 -0.67 5.17 9.59
CA TRP A 49 0.69 4.72 9.35
C TRP A 49 0.85 3.20 9.49
N ASP A 50 0.05 2.55 10.33
CA ASP A 50 -0.03 1.10 10.49
C ASP A 50 -0.30 0.39 9.15
N THR A 51 -1.33 0.82 8.42
CA THR A 51 -1.68 0.25 7.11
C THR A 51 -0.57 0.48 6.08
N LYS A 52 0.06 1.67 6.12
CA LYS A 52 1.20 1.99 5.26
C LYS A 52 2.42 1.12 5.60
N ALA A 53 2.71 0.91 6.87
CA ALA A 53 3.82 0.09 7.34
C ALA A 53 3.63 -1.38 6.96
N ILE A 54 2.44 -1.94 7.17
CA ILE A 54 2.10 -3.30 6.74
C ILE A 54 2.22 -3.44 5.22
N SER A 55 1.63 -2.51 4.46
CA SER A 55 1.68 -2.55 3.00
C SER A 55 3.11 -2.42 2.47
N HIS A 56 3.89 -1.50 3.05
CA HIS A 56 5.32 -1.32 2.75
C HIS A 56 6.11 -2.60 3.05
N PHE A 57 5.87 -3.22 4.20
CA PHE A 57 6.54 -4.45 4.57
C PHE A 57 6.23 -5.58 3.58
N LEU A 58 4.95 -5.84 3.31
CA LEU A 58 4.53 -6.91 2.42
C LEU A 58 5.05 -6.69 0.99
N HIS A 59 5.11 -5.44 0.53
CA HIS A 59 5.63 -5.12 -0.79
C HIS A 59 7.13 -5.38 -0.92
N ASN A 60 7.93 -5.05 0.10
CA ASN A 60 9.39 -5.11 0.02
C ASN A 60 9.98 -6.45 0.51
N TYR A 61 9.29 -7.15 1.41
CA TYR A 61 9.84 -8.31 2.12
C TYR A 61 9.02 -9.59 1.98
N SER A 62 7.84 -9.54 1.35
CA SER A 62 7.06 -10.75 1.03
C SER A 62 7.04 -10.97 -0.48
N LEU A 63 7.70 -12.04 -0.92
CA LEU A 63 7.67 -12.53 -2.28
C LEU A 63 6.65 -13.65 -2.39
N ALA A 64 5.69 -13.50 -3.31
CA ALA A 64 4.74 -14.56 -3.61
C ALA A 64 5.46 -15.78 -4.20
N PRO A 65 5.01 -17.02 -3.90
CA PRO A 65 5.53 -18.21 -4.55
C PRO A 65 5.40 -18.13 -6.07
N THR A 66 6.42 -18.59 -6.79
CA THR A 66 6.43 -18.66 -8.25
C THR A 66 6.56 -20.12 -8.70
N LYS A 67 6.46 -20.37 -10.02
CA LYS A 67 6.68 -21.72 -10.57
C LYS A 67 8.10 -22.24 -10.30
N ASP A 68 9.04 -21.32 -10.09
CA ASP A 68 10.47 -21.61 -10.01
C ASP A 68 10.98 -21.74 -8.56
N GLY A 69 10.13 -21.50 -7.56
CA GLY A 69 10.50 -21.70 -6.16
C GLY A 69 9.51 -21.17 -5.12
N PRO A 70 9.67 -21.60 -3.86
CA PRO A 70 8.92 -21.05 -2.74
C PRO A 70 9.34 -19.59 -2.54
N GLY A 71 8.38 -18.67 -2.62
CA GLY A 71 8.65 -17.25 -2.38
C GLY A 71 9.14 -17.01 -0.94
N TYR A 72 9.78 -15.87 -0.70
CA TYR A 72 10.24 -15.48 0.64
C TYR A 72 9.07 -14.88 1.45
N LEU A 73 8.82 -15.42 2.66
CA LEU A 73 7.69 -15.01 3.51
C LEU A 73 6.31 -15.08 2.83
N GLY A 74 6.15 -15.89 1.78
CA GLY A 74 4.88 -16.02 1.06
C GLY A 74 3.71 -16.55 1.89
N PHE A 75 3.98 -17.17 3.05
CA PHE A 75 2.98 -17.62 4.03
C PHE A 75 2.46 -16.48 4.92
N LEU A 76 3.19 -15.38 5.02
CA LEU A 76 2.97 -14.33 6.01
C LEU A 76 1.62 -13.62 5.86
N PRO A 77 1.11 -13.30 4.65
CA PRO A 77 -0.21 -12.66 4.52
C PRO A 77 -1.35 -13.47 5.14
N GLY A 78 -1.30 -14.81 5.01
CA GLY A 78 -2.30 -15.69 5.61
C GLY A 78 -2.22 -15.75 7.13
N LEU A 79 -0.99 -15.72 7.66
CA LEU A 79 -0.73 -15.74 9.09
C LEU A 79 -1.07 -14.40 9.76
N LEU A 80 -0.74 -13.29 9.09
CA LEU A 80 -1.01 -11.92 9.54
C LEU A 80 -2.49 -11.67 9.79
N ALA A 81 -3.37 -12.21 8.94
CA ALA A 81 -4.82 -11.99 9.06
C ALA A 81 -5.43 -12.50 10.38
N ASN A 82 -4.75 -13.41 11.09
CA ASN A 82 -5.30 -14.10 12.26
C ASN A 82 -4.43 -14.00 13.53
N ASN A 83 -3.25 -13.39 13.44
CA ASN A 83 -2.26 -13.43 14.53
C ASN A 83 -1.75 -12.03 14.89
N SER A 84 -2.23 -11.50 16.01
CA SER A 84 -1.82 -10.19 16.52
C SER A 84 -0.32 -10.10 16.83
N SER A 85 0.31 -11.19 17.28
CA SER A 85 1.76 -11.21 17.50
C SER A 85 2.55 -11.08 16.20
N VAL A 86 2.03 -11.62 15.09
CA VAL A 86 2.66 -11.49 13.77
C VAL A 86 2.39 -10.09 13.22
N GLU A 87 1.21 -9.54 13.47
CA GLU A 87 0.89 -8.14 13.14
C GLU A 87 1.85 -7.17 13.85
N SER A 88 2.06 -7.31 15.16
CA SER A 88 3.03 -6.50 15.89
C SER A 88 4.45 -6.64 15.32
N ALA A 89 4.87 -7.86 14.95
CA ALA A 89 6.18 -8.08 14.34
C ALA A 89 6.30 -7.35 13.00
N VAL A 90 5.30 -7.48 12.13
CA VAL A 90 5.24 -6.84 10.81
C VAL A 90 5.19 -5.33 10.95
N LEU A 91 4.43 -4.80 11.93
CA LEU A 91 4.42 -3.38 12.22
C LEU A 91 5.79 -2.90 12.68
N ALA A 92 6.49 -3.63 13.57
CA ALA A 92 7.84 -3.27 14.00
C ALA A 92 8.78 -3.12 12.80
N ALA A 93 8.94 -4.16 11.98
CA ALA A 93 9.82 -4.13 10.82
C ALA A 93 9.34 -3.15 9.72
N GLY A 94 8.03 -3.04 9.51
CA GLY A 94 7.41 -2.12 8.57
C GLY A 94 7.66 -0.66 8.94
N PHE A 95 7.48 -0.30 10.21
CA PHE A 95 7.75 1.04 10.71
C PHE A 95 9.24 1.37 10.69
N ALA A 96 10.12 0.44 11.09
CA ALA A 96 11.57 0.65 11.03
C ALA A 96 12.04 0.90 9.59
N SER A 97 11.64 0.03 8.66
CA SER A 97 12.00 0.22 7.25
C SER A 97 11.42 1.51 6.66
N LEU A 98 10.21 1.92 7.08
CA LEU A 98 9.59 3.16 6.62
C LEU A 98 10.25 4.40 7.25
N ALA A 99 10.73 4.30 8.50
CA ALA A 99 11.51 5.35 9.15
C ALA A 99 12.80 5.62 8.37
N ASN A 100 13.49 4.56 7.91
CA ASN A 100 14.70 4.69 7.09
C ASN A 100 14.43 5.43 5.77
N VAL A 101 13.27 5.22 5.14
CA VAL A 101 12.91 5.87 3.86
C VAL A 101 12.38 7.29 4.06
N THR A 102 11.72 7.58 5.17
CA THR A 102 11.04 8.86 5.41
C THR A 102 11.80 9.81 6.33
N SER A 103 12.81 9.32 7.05
CA SER A 103 13.57 10.02 8.08
C SER A 103 12.69 10.60 9.21
N LEU A 104 11.55 9.97 9.50
CA LEU A 104 10.60 10.40 10.52
C LEU A 104 10.85 9.65 11.84
N SER A 105 11.49 10.32 12.81
CA SER A 105 11.87 9.73 14.11
C SER A 105 10.71 9.24 14.98
N TYR A 106 9.47 9.68 14.74
CA TYR A 106 8.34 9.12 15.47
C TYR A 106 7.94 7.72 14.97
N LEU A 107 8.22 7.40 13.70
CA LEU A 107 7.98 6.07 13.15
C LEU A 107 8.94 5.05 13.75
N GLU A 108 10.20 5.44 13.97
CA GLU A 108 11.19 4.65 14.69
C GLU A 108 10.71 4.30 16.10
N ARG A 109 10.27 5.30 16.89
CA ARG A 109 9.70 5.05 18.23
C ARG A 109 8.46 4.15 18.19
N THR A 110 7.63 4.27 17.15
CA THR A 110 6.49 3.36 16.95
C THR A 110 6.97 1.93 16.64
N ALA A 111 8.05 1.79 15.86
CA ALA A 111 8.68 0.51 15.58
C ALA A 111 9.22 -0.16 16.85
N GLU A 112 9.95 0.58 17.69
CA GLU A 112 10.48 0.11 18.98
C GLU A 112 9.37 -0.41 19.92
N LYS A 113 8.23 0.30 19.95
CA LYS A 113 7.08 -0.12 20.76
C LYS A 113 6.57 -1.50 20.31
N HIS A 114 6.35 -1.68 19.02
CA HIS A 114 5.88 -2.95 18.48
C HIS A 114 6.94 -4.06 18.58
N TYR A 115 8.23 -3.72 18.47
CA TYR A 115 9.33 -4.62 18.73
C TYR A 115 9.25 -5.20 20.16
N GLY A 116 9.10 -4.33 21.17
CA GLY A 116 8.94 -4.74 22.56
C GLY A 116 7.69 -5.60 22.81
N GLU A 117 6.55 -5.23 22.20
CA GLU A 117 5.30 -6.02 22.25
C GLU A 117 5.48 -7.43 21.67
N THR A 118 6.20 -7.53 20.55
CA THR A 118 6.47 -8.79 19.86
C THR A 118 7.44 -9.66 20.66
N LEU A 119 8.53 -9.10 21.17
CA LEU A 119 9.47 -9.82 22.04
C LEU A 119 8.80 -10.36 23.29
N ARG A 120 7.89 -9.59 23.90
CA ARG A 120 7.12 -10.06 25.05
C ARG A 120 6.24 -11.24 24.66
N SER A 121 5.55 -11.17 23.53
CA SER A 121 4.69 -12.26 23.03
C SER A 121 5.49 -13.53 22.75
N ILE A 122 6.65 -13.41 22.09
CA ILE A 122 7.57 -14.54 21.85
C ILE A 122 8.09 -15.11 23.17
N SER A 123 8.52 -14.26 24.11
CA SER A 123 9.00 -14.72 25.41
C SER A 123 7.95 -15.51 26.19
N ILE A 124 6.67 -15.18 26.03
CA ILE A 124 5.56 -15.95 26.60
C ILE A 124 5.40 -17.28 25.86
N ALA A 125 5.34 -17.25 24.52
CA ALA A 125 5.16 -18.44 23.69
C ALA A 125 6.29 -19.48 23.89
N LEU A 126 7.54 -19.03 24.07
CA LEU A 126 8.69 -19.90 24.28
C LEU A 126 8.65 -20.69 25.61
N LYS A 127 7.76 -20.33 26.55
CA LYS A 127 7.59 -21.07 27.81
C LYS A 127 6.77 -22.35 27.64
N ASP A 128 5.99 -22.44 26.57
CA ASP A 128 5.20 -23.62 26.23
C ASP A 128 5.84 -24.30 25.01
N PRO A 129 6.31 -25.56 25.10
CA PRO A 129 6.92 -26.28 23.98
C PRO A 129 6.05 -26.36 22.72
N SER A 130 4.71 -26.38 22.88
CA SER A 130 3.79 -26.44 21.74
C SER A 130 3.74 -25.10 21.00
N GLU A 131 3.61 -23.99 21.73
CA GLU A 131 3.59 -22.62 21.18
C GLU A 131 4.97 -22.18 20.66
N ALA A 132 6.05 -22.64 21.31
CA ALA A 132 7.43 -22.33 20.93
C ALA A 132 7.78 -22.80 19.50
N SER A 133 7.15 -23.88 19.04
CA SER A 133 7.35 -24.46 17.71
C SER A 133 6.25 -24.10 16.71
N SER A 134 5.30 -23.23 17.10
CA SER A 134 4.22 -22.80 16.22
C SER A 134 4.72 -21.91 15.08
N ASP A 135 4.04 -21.98 13.94
CA ASP A 135 4.31 -21.10 12.79
C ASP A 135 4.21 -19.62 13.16
N THR A 136 3.30 -19.27 14.08
CA THR A 136 3.13 -17.91 14.61
C THR A 136 4.39 -17.42 15.31
N THR A 137 4.93 -18.20 16.24
CA THR A 137 6.16 -17.84 16.98
C THR A 137 7.36 -17.77 16.05
N LEU A 138 7.53 -18.77 15.18
CA LEU A 138 8.64 -18.80 14.23
C LEU A 138 8.57 -17.64 13.24
N ALA A 139 7.40 -17.31 12.72
CA ALA A 139 7.20 -16.17 11.84
C ALA A 139 7.53 -14.84 12.55
N ALA A 140 7.05 -14.65 13.77
CA ALA A 140 7.32 -13.44 14.55
C ALA A 140 8.83 -13.27 14.80
N ILE A 141 9.55 -14.36 15.10
CA ILE A 141 11.02 -14.34 15.25
C ILE A 141 11.70 -13.94 13.93
N ILE A 142 11.31 -14.55 12.81
CA ILE A 142 11.91 -14.24 11.50
C ILE A 142 11.68 -12.76 11.12
N VAL A 143 10.50 -12.22 11.40
CA VAL A 143 10.19 -10.81 11.11
C VAL A 143 10.97 -9.86 12.05
N LEU A 144 11.18 -10.23 13.32
CA LEU A 144 12.02 -9.44 14.23
C LEU A 144 13.49 -9.40 13.81
N GLN A 145 14.03 -10.49 13.27
CA GLN A 145 15.39 -10.48 12.71
C GLN A 145 15.52 -9.44 11.60
N LEU A 146 14.47 -9.26 10.79
CA LEU A 146 14.46 -8.23 9.75
C LEU A 146 14.35 -6.82 10.34
N TYR A 147 13.62 -6.62 11.43
CA TYR A 147 13.63 -5.35 12.16
C TYR A 147 15.05 -4.98 12.63
N GLU A 148 15.76 -5.92 13.25
CA GLU A 148 17.13 -5.70 13.75
C GLU A 148 18.08 -5.29 12.61
N VAL A 149 17.95 -5.93 11.45
CA VAL A 149 18.71 -5.55 10.24
C VAL A 149 18.35 -4.14 9.78
N CYS A 150 17.09 -3.73 9.85
CA CYS A 150 16.67 -2.39 9.46
C CYS A 150 17.26 -1.30 10.37
N CYS A 151 17.37 -1.55 11.67
CA CYS A 151 17.89 -0.60 12.66
C CYS A 151 19.44 -0.58 12.73
N ALA A 152 20.12 -1.67 12.40
CA ALA A 152 21.58 -1.78 12.53
C ALA A 152 22.40 -0.86 11.60
N TYR A 153 21.77 -0.16 10.65
CA TYR A 153 22.47 0.72 9.69
C TYR A 153 22.71 2.15 10.19
N GLU A 154 22.14 2.57 11.33
CA GLU A 154 22.23 3.97 11.79
C GLU A 154 23.50 4.32 12.58
N ASP A 155 24.27 3.33 13.08
CA ASP A 155 25.44 3.57 13.96
C ASP A 155 26.78 3.80 13.22
N SER A 156 26.77 4.14 11.93
CA SER A 156 27.99 4.22 11.11
C SER A 156 28.28 5.59 10.49
N TYR A 157 28.25 6.68 11.25
CA TYR A 157 28.88 7.97 10.88
C TYR A 157 29.36 8.80 12.08
#